data_AF-A0A444JAM6-F1
#
_entry.id   AF-A0A444JAM6-F1
#
_cell.length_a   1.000
_cell.length_b   1.000
_cell.length_c   1.000
_cell.angle_alpha   90.00
_cell.angle_beta   90.00
_cell.angle_gamma   90.00
#
_symmetry.space_group_name_H-M   'P 1'
#
loop_
_entity.id
_entity.type
_entity.pdbx_description
1 polymer ?
#
loop_
_entity_poly.entity_id
_entity_poly.type
_entity_poly.pdbx_seq_one_letter_code
_entity_poly.pdbx_strand_id
1 'polypeptide(L)'
;MATAEQIKSLIRSKFSDNQDRFYTIALQVAAHEARQGHSALAHDIRDIVETERKKKGLHVISFPKILQGLVITEEPSTPLTAMVQPEDLCKRIKRVVHEYRQREKLKLHGLKHRRKILLIGPPGTGKTMSAMVLAKELHLQLHTVQVDRLVTKFMGETSAKLRQIFDL
;
A
#
# COMPACT_ATOMS: atom_id res chain seq x y z
N MET A 1 32.95 -3.20 22.98
CA MET A 1 33.52 -3.62 21.68
C MET A 1 32.46 -4.09 20.66
N ALA A 2 31.19 -4.33 21.03
CA ALA A 2 30.15 -4.84 20.12
C ALA A 2 29.50 -3.78 19.18
N THR A 3 29.60 -2.49 19.49
CA THR A 3 28.94 -1.41 18.75
C THR A 3 29.53 -1.16 17.36
N ALA A 4 30.86 -1.29 17.19
CA ALA A 4 31.51 -1.05 15.90
C ALA A 4 31.15 -2.10 14.83
N GLU A 5 30.97 -3.36 15.22
CA GLU A 5 30.51 -4.42 14.31
C GLU A 5 29.03 -4.26 13.94
N GLN A 6 28.19 -3.81 14.89
CA GLN A 6 26.78 -3.52 14.64
C GLN A 6 26.62 -2.37 13.66
N ILE A 7 27.39 -1.28 13.80
CA ILE A 7 27.38 -0.14 12.86
C ILE A 7 27.85 -0.58 11.47
N LYS A 8 28.93 -1.36 11.36
CA LYS A 8 29.40 -1.91 10.07
C LYS A 8 28.33 -2.80 9.42
N SER A 9 27.66 -3.64 10.19
CA SER A 9 26.60 -4.53 9.70
C SER A 9 25.34 -3.75 9.29
N LEU A 10 25.00 -2.69 10.02
CA LEU A 10 23.87 -1.81 9.73
C LEU A 10 24.10 -1.04 8.42
N ILE A 11 25.30 -0.50 8.20
CA ILE A 11 25.70 0.13 6.94
C ILE A 11 25.65 -0.88 5.80
N ARG A 12 26.26 -2.07 5.95
CA ARG A 12 26.24 -3.13 4.92
C ARG A 12 24.81 -3.58 4.57
N SER A 13 23.93 -3.69 5.55
CA SER A 13 22.54 -4.13 5.34
C SER A 13 21.68 -3.13 4.55
N LYS A 14 21.98 -1.81 4.59
CA LYS A 14 21.33 -0.84 3.71
C LYS A 14 21.70 -1.01 2.24
N PHE A 15 22.94 -1.41 1.96
CA PHE A 15 23.41 -1.59 0.59
C PHE A 15 23.06 -2.96 -0.02
N SER A 16 22.67 -3.94 0.81
CA SER A 16 22.33 -5.30 0.35
C SER A 16 20.83 -5.56 0.13
N ASP A 17 20.02 -4.52 -0.06
CA ASP A 17 18.56 -4.52 -0.30
C ASP A 17 17.69 -5.29 0.72
N ASN A 18 18.28 -5.72 1.84
CA ASN A 18 17.65 -6.56 2.85
C ASN A 18 17.19 -5.71 4.05
N GLN A 19 16.08 -5.00 3.86
CA GLN A 19 15.60 -3.98 4.80
C GLN A 19 15.14 -4.55 6.15
N ASP A 20 14.64 -5.79 6.18
CA ASP A 20 14.24 -6.44 7.44
C ASP A 20 15.43 -6.66 8.37
N ARG A 21 16.57 -7.09 7.80
CA ARG A 21 17.82 -7.28 8.54
C ARG A 21 18.34 -5.97 9.10
N PHE A 22 18.18 -4.86 8.38
CA PHE A 22 18.53 -3.52 8.86
C PHE A 22 17.74 -3.15 10.12
N TYR A 23 16.42 -3.37 10.11
CA TYR A 23 15.57 -3.05 11.26
C TYR A 23 15.88 -3.91 12.47
N THR A 24 16.15 -5.21 12.28
CA THR A 24 16.56 -6.10 13.37
C THR A 24 17.86 -5.64 14.03
N ILE A 25 18.86 -5.26 13.23
CA ILE A 25 20.15 -4.78 13.76
C ILE A 25 19.96 -3.42 14.47
N ALA A 26 19.17 -2.50 13.91
CA ALA A 26 18.92 -1.19 14.53
C ALA A 26 18.21 -1.32 15.89
N LEU A 27 17.24 -2.24 16.02
CA LEU A 27 16.57 -2.53 17.29
C LEU A 27 17.52 -3.21 18.30
N GLN A 28 18.43 -4.07 17.82
CA GLN A 28 19.46 -4.67 18.68
C GLN A 28 20.44 -3.62 19.22
N VAL A 29 20.80 -2.61 18.42
CA VAL A 29 21.63 -1.47 18.85
C VAL A 29 20.88 -0.65 19.91
N ALA A 30 19.62 -0.30 19.67
CA ALA A 30 18.80 0.40 20.66
C ALA A 30 18.71 -0.37 21.99
N ALA A 31 18.49 -1.69 21.95
CA ALA A 31 18.45 -2.54 23.13
C ALA A 31 19.81 -2.69 23.84
N HIS A 32 20.93 -2.48 23.13
CA HIS A 32 22.25 -2.49 23.73
C HIS A 32 22.55 -1.16 24.45
N GLU A 33 22.23 -0.03 23.82
CA GLU A 33 22.38 1.30 24.40
C GLU A 33 21.49 1.49 25.64
N ALA A 34 20.26 0.96 25.62
CA ALA A 34 19.38 0.96 26.79
C ALA A 34 20.00 0.20 27.98
N ARG A 35 20.66 -0.93 27.73
CA ARG A 35 21.34 -1.74 28.76
C ARG A 35 22.60 -1.07 29.32
N GLN A 36 23.22 -0.17 28.55
CA GLN A 36 24.36 0.62 29.00
C GLN A 36 23.95 1.89 29.77
N GLY A 37 22.65 2.15 29.92
CA GLY A 37 22.13 3.33 30.62
C GLY A 37 21.84 4.53 29.72
N HIS A 38 22.08 4.43 28.41
CA HIS A 38 21.73 5.47 27.43
C HIS A 38 20.27 5.33 26.97
N SER A 39 19.34 5.48 27.91
CA SER A 39 17.90 5.29 27.66
C SER A 39 17.31 6.28 26.66
N ALA A 40 17.74 7.54 26.68
CA ALA A 40 17.29 8.58 25.74
C ALA A 40 17.67 8.23 24.29
N LEU A 41 18.95 7.90 24.06
CA LEU A 41 19.44 7.51 22.74
C LEU A 41 18.77 6.23 22.22
N ALA A 42 18.55 5.25 23.09
CA ALA A 42 17.85 4.02 22.75
C ALA A 42 16.39 4.28 22.32
N HIS A 43 15.72 5.22 22.98
CA HIS A 43 14.37 5.63 22.63
C HIS A 43 14.33 6.33 21.27
N ASP A 44 15.23 7.28 21.04
CA ASP A 44 15.33 8.00 19.76
C ASP A 44 15.57 7.06 18.58
N ILE A 45 16.52 6.11 18.72
CA ILE A 45 16.82 5.12 17.66
C ILE A 45 15.58 4.27 17.37
N ARG A 46 14.86 3.84 18.40
CA ARG A 46 13.64 3.03 18.25
C ARG A 46 12.53 3.82 17.56
N ASP A 47 12.32 5.07 17.95
CA ASP A 47 11.27 5.92 17.40
C ASP A 47 11.51 6.23 15.91
N ILE A 48 12.77 6.50 15.53
CA ILE A 48 13.16 6.67 14.13
C ILE A 48 12.86 5.38 13.33
N VAL A 49 13.24 4.22 13.87
CA VAL A 49 13.00 2.92 13.23
C VAL A 49 11.51 2.62 13.06
N GLU A 50 10.70 2.84 14.10
CA GLU A 50 9.26 2.60 14.06
C GLU A 50 8.54 3.58 13.13
N THR A 51 8.94 4.85 13.12
CA THR A 51 8.38 5.87 12.23
C THR A 51 8.65 5.54 10.76
N GLU A 52 9.89 5.17 10.42
CA GLU A 52 10.26 4.80 9.06
C GLU A 52 9.65 3.46 8.63
N ARG A 53 9.45 2.51 9.56
CA ARG A 53 8.70 1.27 9.29
C ARG A 53 7.23 1.56 9.00
N LYS A 54 6.59 2.47 9.74
CA LYS A 54 5.20 2.91 9.50
C LYS A 54 5.04 3.65 8.18
N LYS A 55 6.00 4.49 7.78
CA LYS A 55 5.99 5.18 6.47
C LYS A 55 6.17 4.24 5.27
N LYS A 56 6.91 3.13 5.44
CA LYS A 56 7.18 2.15 4.38
C LYS A 56 6.21 0.98 4.32
N GLY A 57 5.46 0.71 5.40
CA GLY A 57 4.31 -0.17 5.29
C GLY A 57 3.37 0.41 4.25
N LEU A 58 3.03 -0.35 3.22
CA LEU A 58 1.77 -0.12 2.51
C LEU A 58 0.74 0.16 3.60
N HIS A 59 0.09 1.33 3.56
CA HIS A 59 -1.03 1.62 4.45
C HIS A 59 -2.10 0.59 4.11
N VAL A 60 -2.05 -0.55 4.80
CA VAL A 60 -3.10 -1.55 4.77
C VAL A 60 -4.23 -0.88 5.52
N ILE A 61 -5.15 -0.29 4.78
CA ILE A 61 -6.37 0.30 5.32
C ILE A 61 -7.15 -0.86 5.91
N SER A 62 -7.14 -0.97 7.24
CA SER A 62 -7.92 -1.97 7.95
C SER A 62 -9.34 -1.43 8.09
N PHE A 63 -10.28 -2.02 7.35
CA PHE A 63 -11.68 -1.65 7.46
C PHE A 63 -12.23 -2.02 8.85
N PRO A 64 -12.95 -1.10 9.53
CA PRO A 64 -13.65 -1.39 10.77
C PRO A 64 -14.55 -2.62 10.65
N LYS A 65 -14.74 -3.35 11.76
CA LYS A 65 -15.59 -4.57 11.79
C LYS A 65 -17.01 -4.33 11.26
N ILE A 66 -17.53 -3.10 11.39
CA ILE A 66 -18.86 -2.69 10.92
C ILE A 66 -18.99 -2.78 9.39
N LEU A 67 -17.87 -2.64 8.66
CA LEU A 67 -17.82 -2.73 7.19
C LEU A 67 -17.48 -4.15 6.71
N GLN A 68 -17.38 -5.14 7.60
CA GLN A 68 -17.16 -6.53 7.23
C GLN A 68 -18.34 -7.05 6.40
N GLY A 69 -18.02 -7.59 5.23
CA GLY A 69 -19.02 -8.02 4.25
C GLY A 69 -19.56 -6.90 3.35
N LEU A 70 -19.27 -5.62 3.61
CA LEU A 70 -19.59 -4.52 2.70
C LEU A 70 -18.43 -4.24 1.74
N VAL A 71 -17.21 -4.32 2.27
CA VAL A 71 -15.96 -4.19 1.52
C VAL A 71 -15.26 -5.53 1.52
N ILE A 72 -15.09 -6.10 0.33
CA ILE A 72 -14.29 -7.31 0.13
C ILE A 72 -12.87 -6.85 -0.17
N THR A 73 -11.90 -7.35 0.62
CA THR A 73 -10.48 -7.10 0.40
C THR A 73 -9.84 -8.33 -0.19
N GLU A 74 -9.20 -8.15 -1.34
CA GLU A 74 -8.53 -9.23 -2.08
C GLU A 74 -7.08 -8.85 -2.36
N GLU A 75 -6.18 -9.83 -2.21
CA GLU A 75 -4.83 -9.71 -2.74
C GLU A 75 -4.85 -10.12 -4.20
N PRO A 76 -4.57 -9.19 -5.13
CA PRO A 76 -4.60 -9.52 -6.55
C PRO A 76 -3.48 -10.52 -6.86
N SER A 77 -3.84 -11.60 -7.55
CA SER A 77 -2.91 -12.65 -8.00
C SER A 77 -2.60 -12.57 -9.49
N THR A 78 -3.54 -12.07 -10.29
CA THR A 78 -3.48 -12.07 -11.75
C THR A 78 -2.56 -10.97 -12.31
N PRO A 79 -1.47 -11.31 -13.02
CA PRO A 79 -0.60 -10.32 -13.69
C PRO A 79 -1.18 -9.85 -15.03
N LEU A 80 -0.69 -8.72 -15.56
CA LEU A 80 -1.13 -8.20 -16.87
C LEU A 80 -0.87 -9.18 -18.03
N THR A 81 0.16 -10.02 -17.91
CA THR A 81 0.50 -11.04 -18.92
C THR A 81 -0.54 -12.15 -19.04
N ALA A 82 -1.35 -12.37 -18.00
CA ALA A 82 -2.40 -13.37 -18.01
C ALA A 82 -3.70 -12.87 -18.67
N MET A 83 -3.81 -11.57 -18.95
CA MET A 83 -4.98 -10.97 -19.58
C MET A 83 -4.76 -10.85 -21.09
N VAL A 84 -5.68 -11.42 -21.88
CA VAL A 84 -5.71 -11.23 -23.34
C VAL A 84 -6.48 -9.95 -23.63
N GLN A 85 -5.82 -8.98 -24.27
CA GLN A 85 -6.42 -7.68 -24.57
C GLN A 85 -5.96 -7.10 -25.91
N PRO A 86 -6.76 -6.20 -26.52
CA PRO A 86 -6.30 -5.37 -27.61
C PRO A 86 -5.09 -4.52 -27.20
N GLU A 87 -4.24 -4.21 -28.18
CA GLU A 87 -3.01 -3.45 -27.94
C GLU A 87 -3.30 -2.04 -27.38
N ASP A 88 -4.39 -1.41 -27.82
CA ASP A 88 -4.82 -0.10 -27.32
C ASP A 88 -5.20 -0.13 -25.84
N LEU A 89 -5.87 -1.18 -25.40
CA LEU A 89 -6.23 -1.34 -23.99
C LEU A 89 -4.97 -1.56 -23.15
N CYS A 90 -4.03 -2.39 -23.64
CA CYS A 90 -2.73 -2.60 -23.00
C CYS A 90 -1.96 -1.29 -22.84
N LYS A 91 -1.90 -0.45 -23.89
CA LYS A 91 -1.28 0.89 -23.85
C LYS A 91 -1.94 1.79 -22.81
N ARG A 92 -3.27 1.79 -22.72
CA ARG A 92 -4.03 2.58 -21.73
C ARG A 92 -3.74 2.13 -20.29
N ILE A 93 -3.72 0.83 -20.03
CA ILE A 93 -3.41 0.28 -18.69
C ILE A 93 -1.97 0.63 -18.30
N LYS A 94 -0.99 0.37 -19.18
CA LYS A 94 0.42 0.70 -18.94
C LYS A 94 0.62 2.19 -18.66
N ARG A 95 -0.11 3.07 -19.36
CA ARG A 95 -0.09 4.52 -19.11
C ARG A 95 -0.54 4.88 -17.70
N VAL A 96 -1.65 4.30 -17.23
CA VAL A 96 -2.14 4.51 -15.86
C VAL A 96 -1.09 4.06 -14.83
N VAL A 97 -0.52 2.87 -15.02
CA VAL A 97 0.51 2.32 -14.13
C VAL A 97 1.74 3.24 -14.09
N HIS A 98 2.18 3.71 -15.26
CA HIS A 98 3.33 4.60 -15.37
C HIS A 98 3.09 5.95 -14.68
N GLU A 99 1.94 6.59 -14.93
CA GLU A 99 1.56 7.85 -14.28
C GLU A 99 1.49 7.70 -12.76
N TYR A 100 0.98 6.57 -12.24
CA TYR A 100 0.96 6.31 -10.81
C TYR A 100 2.37 6.16 -10.22
N ARG A 101 3.26 5.38 -10.87
CA ARG A 101 4.65 5.21 -10.41
C ARG A 101 5.42 6.53 -10.41
N GLN A 102 5.10 7.45 -11.31
CA GLN A 102 5.71 8.79 -11.38
C GLN A 102 4.94 9.88 -10.63
N ARG A 103 4.02 9.52 -9.74
CA ARG A 103 3.14 10.48 -9.05
C ARG A 103 3.89 11.62 -8.33
N GLU A 104 5.05 11.36 -7.74
CA GLU A 104 5.85 12.38 -7.07
C GLU A 104 6.42 13.39 -8.06
N LYS A 105 6.97 12.91 -9.19
CA LYS A 105 7.47 13.77 -10.27
C LYS A 105 6.36 14.64 -10.87
N LEU A 106 5.19 14.05 -11.10
CA LEU A 106 4.02 14.80 -11.59
C LEU A 106 3.62 15.90 -10.60
N LYS A 107 3.58 15.56 -9.30
CA LYS A 107 3.23 16.52 -8.24
C LYS A 107 4.22 17.68 -8.16
N LEU A 108 5.52 17.44 -8.34
CA LEU A 108 6.55 18.48 -8.40
C LEU A 108 6.32 19.49 -9.53
N HIS A 109 5.77 19.03 -10.66
CA HIS A 109 5.40 19.89 -11.79
C HIS A 109 3.96 20.42 -11.72
N GLY A 110 3.27 20.27 -10.57
CA GLY A 110 1.88 20.71 -10.41
C GLY A 110 0.84 19.85 -11.16
N LEU A 111 1.25 18.71 -11.70
CA LEU A 111 0.39 17.78 -12.42
C LEU A 111 -0.18 16.71 -11.49
N LYS A 112 -1.35 16.15 -11.86
CA LYS A 112 -1.98 15.04 -11.14
C LYS A 112 -2.05 13.80 -12.03
N HIS A 113 -1.69 12.65 -11.48
CA HIS A 113 -1.90 11.36 -12.13
C HIS A 113 -3.39 10.99 -12.17
N ARG A 114 -3.77 10.10 -13.09
CA ARG A 114 -5.14 9.56 -13.16
C ARG A 114 -5.45 8.70 -11.94
N ARG A 115 -6.54 9.03 -11.25
CA ARG A 115 -7.02 8.30 -10.05
C ARG A 115 -8.39 7.66 -10.24
N LYS A 116 -9.14 8.08 -11.25
CA LYS A 116 -10.52 7.66 -11.50
C LYS A 116 -10.58 7.02 -12.87
N ILE A 117 -11.04 5.79 -12.92
CA ILE A 117 -11.12 4.99 -14.16
C ILE A 117 -12.49 4.35 -14.19
N LEU A 118 -13.15 4.45 -15.34
CA LEU A 118 -14.42 3.81 -15.60
C LEU A 118 -14.19 2.69 -16.62
N LEU A 119 -14.58 1.47 -16.26
CA LEU A 119 -14.50 0.29 -17.11
C LEU A 119 -15.90 -0.02 -17.65
N ILE A 120 -16.08 0.05 -18.97
CA ILE A 120 -17.37 -0.13 -19.65
C ILE A 120 -17.27 -1.27 -20.65
N GLY A 121 -18.33 -2.07 -20.75
CA GLY A 121 -18.50 -3.07 -21.80
C GLY A 121 -19.59 -4.08 -21.46
N PRO A 122 -19.93 -5.00 -22.37
CA PRO A 122 -20.85 -6.12 -22.11
C PRO A 122 -20.40 -7.02 -20.94
N PRO A 123 -21.31 -7.76 -20.27
CA PRO A 123 -20.90 -8.74 -19.26
C PRO A 123 -19.90 -9.76 -19.83
N GLY A 124 -18.93 -10.19 -19.02
CA GLY A 124 -17.91 -11.17 -19.46
C GLY A 124 -16.66 -10.61 -20.16
N THR A 125 -16.58 -9.30 -20.44
CA THR A 125 -15.39 -8.70 -21.11
C THR A 125 -14.19 -8.42 -20.18
N GLY A 126 -14.08 -9.11 -19.05
CA GLY A 126 -12.91 -8.97 -18.16
C GLY A 126 -12.78 -7.63 -17.42
N LYS A 127 -13.87 -6.87 -17.19
CA LYS A 127 -13.82 -5.61 -16.41
C LYS A 127 -13.28 -5.82 -14.99
N THR A 128 -13.83 -6.80 -14.26
CA THR A 128 -13.37 -7.12 -12.91
C THR A 128 -11.92 -7.61 -12.92
N MET A 129 -11.56 -8.46 -13.89
CA MET A 129 -10.19 -8.91 -14.08
C MET A 129 -9.23 -7.74 -14.36
N SER A 130 -9.65 -6.76 -15.17
CA SER A 130 -8.86 -5.56 -15.46
C SER A 130 -8.57 -4.75 -14.20
N ALA A 131 -9.54 -4.65 -13.27
CA ALA A 131 -9.34 -4.00 -11.98
C ALA A 131 -8.34 -4.77 -11.09
N MET A 132 -8.44 -6.10 -11.05
CA MET A 132 -7.50 -6.97 -10.32
C MET A 132 -6.08 -6.85 -10.88
N VAL A 133 -5.94 -6.90 -12.20
CA VAL A 133 -4.65 -6.72 -12.90
C VAL A 133 -4.07 -5.35 -12.59
N LEU A 134 -4.87 -4.28 -12.63
CA LEU A 134 -4.40 -2.95 -12.29
C LEU A 134 -3.90 -2.88 -10.83
N ALA A 135 -4.65 -3.45 -9.90
CA ALA A 135 -4.24 -3.53 -8.49
C ALA A 135 -2.92 -4.32 -8.33
N LYS A 136 -2.76 -5.44 -9.07
CA LYS A 136 -1.52 -6.23 -9.09
C LYS A 136 -0.32 -5.41 -9.54
N GLU A 137 -0.43 -4.76 -10.69
CA GLU A 137 0.66 -3.99 -11.32
C GLU A 137 1.09 -2.76 -10.49
N LEU A 138 0.17 -2.27 -9.67
CA LEU A 138 0.41 -1.18 -8.72
C LEU A 138 0.90 -1.67 -7.35
N HIS A 139 0.94 -2.98 -7.11
CA HIS A 139 1.23 -3.59 -5.81
C HIS A 139 0.31 -3.10 -4.70
N LEU A 140 -0.99 -2.96 -5.00
CA LEU A 140 -2.00 -2.50 -4.06
C LEU A 140 -3.01 -3.62 -3.76
N GLN A 141 -3.61 -3.58 -2.58
CA GLN A 141 -4.79 -4.39 -2.28
C GLN A 141 -5.98 -3.89 -3.10
N LEU A 142 -6.85 -4.81 -3.50
CA LEU A 142 -8.11 -4.48 -4.16
C LEU A 142 -9.23 -4.49 -3.12
N HIS A 143 -9.90 -3.35 -2.97
CA HIS A 143 -11.09 -3.23 -2.13
C HIS A 143 -12.32 -3.07 -3.02
N THR A 144 -13.20 -4.08 -3.00
CA THR A 144 -14.44 -4.11 -3.77
C THR A 144 -15.61 -3.81 -2.87
N VAL A 145 -16.34 -2.74 -3.17
CA VAL A 145 -17.53 -2.33 -2.42
C VAL A 145 -18.78 -2.97 -3.02
N GLN A 146 -19.53 -3.71 -2.21
CA GLN A 146 -20.76 -4.37 -2.61
C GLN A 146 -21.94 -3.39 -2.53
N VAL A 147 -22.38 -2.90 -3.69
CA VAL A 147 -23.44 -1.88 -3.80
C VAL A 147 -24.79 -2.40 -3.32
N ASP A 148 -25.08 -3.67 -3.57
CA ASP A 148 -26.28 -4.37 -3.09
C ASP A 148 -26.41 -4.36 -1.56
N ARG A 149 -25.28 -4.44 -0.84
CA ARG A 149 -25.24 -4.39 0.63
C ARG A 149 -25.19 -2.98 1.20
N LEU A 150 -24.84 -2.00 0.37
CA LEU A 150 -24.84 -0.58 0.74
C LEU A 150 -26.24 0.00 0.84
N VAL A 151 -27.16 -0.45 -0.01
CA VAL A 151 -28.54 0.05 -0.06
C VAL A 151 -29.36 -0.53 1.08
N THR A 152 -29.84 0.32 1.99
CA THR A 152 -30.74 -0.08 3.08
C THR A 152 -32.09 0.61 2.95
N LYS A 153 -33.11 0.08 3.63
CA LYS A 153 -34.47 0.65 3.64
C LYS A 153 -34.57 1.97 4.43
N PHE A 154 -33.56 2.29 5.24
CA PHE A 154 -33.57 3.43 6.15
C PHE A 154 -32.87 4.63 5.50
N MET A 155 -33.55 5.78 5.49
CA MET A 155 -33.03 7.00 4.88
C MET A 155 -31.76 7.48 5.60
N GLY A 156 -30.69 7.74 4.83
CA GLY A 156 -29.44 8.32 5.35
C GLY A 156 -28.37 7.31 5.79
N GLU A 157 -28.72 6.04 6.04
CA GLU A 157 -27.75 5.02 6.43
C GLU A 157 -26.74 4.69 5.32
N THR A 158 -27.20 4.59 4.06
CA THR A 158 -26.31 4.34 2.92
C THR A 158 -25.24 5.44 2.79
N SER A 159 -25.62 6.70 2.96
CA SER A 159 -24.68 7.83 2.91
C SER A 159 -23.68 7.80 4.07
N ALA A 160 -24.12 7.41 5.27
CA ALA A 160 -23.25 7.27 6.44
C ALA A 160 -22.20 6.16 6.22
N LYS A 161 -22.61 5.00 5.68
CA LYS A 161 -21.69 3.90 5.35
C LYS A 161 -20.68 4.29 4.27
N LEU A 162 -21.11 5.03 3.24
CA LEU A 162 -20.20 5.51 2.20
C LEU A 162 -19.12 6.44 2.78
N ARG A 163 -19.49 7.38 3.66
CA ARG A 163 -18.49 8.23 4.35
C ARG A 163 -17.50 7.38 5.14
N GLN A 164 -17.98 6.41 5.90
CA GLN A 164 -17.11 5.49 6.64
C GLN A 164 -16.13 4.70 5.75
N ILE A 165 -16.47 4.43 4.48
CA ILE A 165 -15.57 3.74 3.54
C ILE A 165 -14.50 4.71 2.99
N PHE A 166 -14.87 5.96 2.70
CA PHE A 166 -14.01 6.91 2.01
C PHE A 166 -13.20 7.83 2.94
N ASP A 167 -13.60 7.97 4.20
CA ASP A 167 -12.93 8.80 5.21
C ASP A 167 -11.87 8.03 6.04
N LEU A 168 -11.59 6.76 5.67
CA LEU A 168 -10.51 5.93 6.25
C LEU A 168 -9.12 6.37 5.78
#